data_AF-A0A2L0CU86-F1
#
_entry.id   AF-A0A2L0CU86-F1
#
_cell.length_a   1.000
_cell.length_b   1.000
_cell.length_c   1.000
_cell.angle_alpha   90.00
_cell.angle_beta   90.00
_cell.angle_gamma   90.00
#
_symmetry.space_group_name_H-M   'P 1'
#
loop_
_entity.id
_entity.type
_entity.pdbx_description
1 polymer ?
#
loop_
_entity_poly.entity_id
_entity_poly.type
_entity_poly.pdbx_seq_one_letter_code
_entity_poly.pdbx_strand_id
1 'polypeptide(L)'
;GPDSDFEYSTQSYTGYEPTSMRAIRARYDPYLQTRHRVEQLKQLGHSVDKVEFIVMGGTFMSLPEGYRDYFIRNLHDALSGHRSSSVEEAIIFSEKSKCKCIGITIETRPDYCLPRHMSDMLKYGCTRLEIG
;
A
#
# COMPACT_ATOMS: atom_id res chain seq x y z
N GLY A 1 -7.61 -7.31 15.14
CA GLY A 1 -8.58 -6.25 14.82
C GLY A 1 -8.87 -5.41 16.07
N PRO A 2 -9.47 -4.22 15.94
CA PRO A 2 -9.68 -3.31 17.09
C PRO A 2 -10.57 -3.89 18.18
N ASP A 3 -11.52 -4.78 17.83
CA ASP A 3 -12.43 -5.43 18.78
C ASP A 3 -11.92 -6.78 19.30
N SER A 4 -10.62 -7.06 19.18
CA SER A 4 -10.01 -8.34 19.60
C SER A 4 -8.95 -8.14 20.70
N ASP A 5 -8.62 -9.21 21.40
CA ASP A 5 -7.56 -9.23 22.43
C ASP A 5 -6.13 -9.00 21.87
N PHE A 6 -5.99 -8.95 20.55
CA PHE A 6 -4.71 -8.69 19.88
C PHE A 6 -4.47 -7.19 19.71
N GLU A 7 -3.72 -6.60 20.65
CA GLU A 7 -3.33 -5.19 20.64
C GLU A 7 -2.67 -4.78 19.31
N TYR A 8 -3.11 -3.64 18.77
CA TYR A 8 -2.55 -3.01 17.55
C TYR A 8 -2.52 -3.90 16.31
N SER A 9 -3.35 -4.93 16.22
CA SER A 9 -3.45 -5.81 15.05
C SER A 9 -4.53 -5.35 14.04
N THR A 10 -4.25 -5.52 12.75
CA THR A 10 -5.22 -5.29 11.67
C THR A 10 -6.35 -6.33 11.71
N GLN A 11 -7.45 -6.05 10.99
CA GLN A 11 -8.53 -7.01 10.83
C GLN A 11 -8.01 -8.28 10.14
N SER A 12 -8.43 -9.45 10.59
CA SER A 12 -8.02 -10.77 10.07
C SER A 12 -6.56 -11.20 10.37
N TYR A 13 -5.77 -10.41 11.10
CA TYR A 13 -4.39 -10.75 11.47
C TYR A 13 -4.20 -10.77 13.00
N THR A 14 -3.23 -11.56 13.46
CA THR A 14 -2.89 -11.68 14.89
C THR A 14 -1.87 -10.65 15.36
N GLY A 15 -1.10 -10.07 14.44
CA GLY A 15 0.01 -9.15 14.75
C GLY A 15 1.37 -9.85 14.83
N TYR A 16 1.41 -11.17 14.93
CA TYR A 16 2.63 -11.97 15.01
C TYR A 16 3.22 -12.33 13.65
N GLU A 17 2.48 -12.10 12.56
CA GLU A 17 2.99 -12.35 11.22
C GLU A 17 4.13 -11.37 10.89
N PRO A 18 5.18 -11.78 10.16
CA PRO A 18 6.31 -10.89 9.85
C PRO A 18 5.91 -9.58 9.20
N THR A 19 4.85 -9.59 8.37
CA THR A 19 4.31 -8.40 7.72
C THR A 19 3.60 -7.50 8.72
N SER A 20 2.72 -8.06 9.55
CA SER A 20 2.03 -7.34 10.63
C SER A 20 3.01 -6.70 11.60
N MET A 21 4.05 -7.44 12.03
CA MET A 21 5.09 -6.90 12.92
C MET A 21 5.84 -5.71 12.31
N ARG A 22 6.13 -5.74 11.00
CA ARG A 22 6.75 -4.59 10.31
C ARG A 22 5.80 -3.40 10.24
N ALA A 23 4.52 -3.64 9.97
CA ALA A 23 3.51 -2.60 9.93
C ALA A 23 3.34 -1.91 11.30
N ILE A 24 3.25 -2.70 12.38
CA ILE A 24 3.17 -2.20 13.77
C ILE A 24 4.40 -1.37 14.13
N ARG A 25 5.61 -1.84 13.82
CA ARG A 25 6.87 -1.09 14.07
C ARG A 25 6.92 0.23 13.33
N ALA A 26 6.36 0.28 12.13
CA ALA A 26 6.23 1.51 11.33
C ALA A 26 4.98 2.33 11.67
N ARG A 27 4.20 1.94 12.69
CA ARG A 27 2.93 2.58 13.08
C ARG A 27 1.97 2.76 11.91
N TYR A 28 1.93 1.78 11.01
CA TYR A 28 1.13 1.79 9.79
C TYR A 28 1.43 2.94 8.82
N ASP A 29 2.57 3.63 8.95
CA ASP A 29 3.00 4.65 8.00
C ASP A 29 3.38 3.98 6.65
N PRO A 30 2.68 4.30 5.54
CA PRO A 30 2.90 3.66 4.24
C PRO A 30 4.29 3.96 3.65
N TYR A 31 4.81 5.16 3.88
CA TYR A 31 6.11 5.57 3.36
C TYR A 31 7.22 4.78 4.07
N LEU A 32 7.20 4.75 5.41
CA LEU A 32 8.20 4.04 6.20
C LEU A 32 8.16 2.53 5.98
N GLN A 33 6.97 1.93 5.91
CA GLN A 33 6.82 0.50 5.61
C GLN A 33 7.48 0.13 4.28
N THR A 34 7.20 0.93 3.25
CA THR A 34 7.74 0.71 1.90
C THR A 34 9.25 0.88 1.87
N ARG A 35 9.77 2.01 2.40
CA ARG A 35 11.21 2.30 2.45
C ARG A 35 11.99 1.22 3.17
N HIS A 36 11.57 0.85 4.38
CA HIS A 36 12.25 -0.17 5.17
C HIS A 36 12.26 -1.52 4.46
N ARG A 37 11.17 -1.91 3.79
CA ARG A 37 11.10 -3.18 3.07
C ARG A 37 12.00 -3.20 1.83
N VAL A 38 12.00 -2.13 1.06
CA VAL A 38 12.85 -1.99 -0.14
C VAL A 38 14.33 -1.99 0.25
N GLU A 39 14.72 -1.25 1.29
CA GLU A 39 16.10 -1.21 1.78
C GLU A 39 16.55 -2.55 2.35
N GLN A 40 15.69 -3.23 3.10
CA GLN A 40 15.97 -4.58 3.60
C GLN A 40 16.26 -5.55 2.44
N LEU A 41 15.45 -5.55 1.38
CA LEU A 41 15.67 -6.42 0.23
C LEU A 41 16.97 -6.09 -0.51
N LYS A 42 17.33 -4.80 -0.65
CA LYS A 42 18.62 -4.37 -1.21
C LYS A 42 19.80 -4.88 -0.38
N GLN A 43 19.72 -4.78 0.95
CA GLN A 43 20.78 -5.24 1.85
C GLN A 43 21.01 -6.76 1.78
N LEU A 44 19.95 -7.51 1.49
CA LEU A 44 20.03 -8.95 1.23
C LEU A 44 20.57 -9.30 -0.17
N GLY A 45 20.85 -8.30 -1.02
CA GLY A 45 21.40 -8.48 -2.36
C GLY A 45 20.36 -8.64 -3.47
N HIS A 46 19.06 -8.45 -3.20
CA HIS A 46 18.03 -8.49 -4.23
C HIS A 46 18.03 -7.20 -5.07
N SER A 47 17.94 -7.34 -6.40
CA SER A 47 17.55 -6.21 -7.26
C SER A 47 16.08 -5.86 -6.97
N VAL A 48 15.82 -4.56 -6.86
CA VAL A 48 14.49 -4.00 -6.61
C VAL A 48 14.18 -2.90 -7.62
N ASP A 49 14.53 -3.15 -8.89
CA ASP A 49 14.26 -2.21 -9.98
C ASP A 49 12.76 -2.16 -10.34
N LYS A 50 12.01 -3.23 -10.01
CA LYS A 50 10.57 -3.38 -10.24
C LYS A 50 9.91 -3.88 -8.96
N VAL A 51 8.87 -3.18 -8.53
CA VAL A 51 8.12 -3.48 -7.30
C VAL A 51 6.63 -3.54 -7.62
N GLU A 52 5.98 -4.60 -7.15
CA GLU A 52 4.52 -4.72 -7.11
C GLU A 52 4.08 -4.54 -5.65
N PHE A 53 3.08 -3.69 -5.44
CA PHE A 53 2.48 -3.50 -4.11
C PHE A 53 1.27 -4.42 -3.92
N ILE A 54 1.07 -4.86 -2.68
CA ILE A 54 -0.13 -5.56 -2.25
C ILE A 54 -0.67 -4.85 -1.01
N VAL A 55 -1.85 -4.26 -1.13
CA VAL A 55 -2.56 -3.57 -0.04
C VAL A 55 -3.49 -4.57 0.62
N MET A 56 -3.06 -5.06 1.79
CA MET A 56 -3.75 -6.10 2.55
C MET A 56 -4.68 -5.54 3.62
N GLY A 57 -5.72 -6.30 3.98
CA GLY A 57 -6.61 -6.01 5.11
C GLY A 57 -8.10 -5.95 4.77
N GLY A 58 -8.47 -6.11 3.49
CA GLY A 58 -9.84 -6.32 3.01
C GLY A 58 -10.81 -5.14 3.08
N THR A 59 -10.53 -4.11 3.87
CA THR A 59 -11.43 -2.94 4.06
C THR A 59 -10.81 -1.62 3.64
N PHE A 60 -9.74 -1.63 2.84
CA PHE A 60 -9.09 -0.38 2.40
C PHE A 60 -10.07 0.56 1.69
N MET A 61 -10.95 0.02 0.85
CA MET A 61 -11.93 0.78 0.09
C MET A 61 -13.09 1.35 0.93
N SER A 62 -13.23 0.94 2.19
CA SER A 62 -14.21 1.53 3.10
C SER A 62 -13.67 2.75 3.86
N LEU A 63 -12.38 3.06 3.73
CA LEU A 63 -11.75 4.19 4.40
C LEU A 63 -12.06 5.52 3.70
N PRO A 64 -11.98 6.65 4.42
CA PRO A 64 -12.17 7.98 3.83
C PRO A 64 -11.24 8.22 2.63
N GLU A 65 -11.76 8.87 1.59
CA GLU A 65 -11.01 9.14 0.35
C GLU A 65 -9.68 9.86 0.57
N GLY A 66 -9.65 10.87 1.45
CA GLY A 66 -8.40 11.57 1.78
C GLY A 66 -7.34 10.68 2.42
N TYR A 67 -7.75 9.65 3.18
CA TYR A 67 -6.81 8.67 3.71
C TYR A 67 -6.32 7.71 2.62
N ARG A 68 -7.23 7.26 1.74
CA ARG A 68 -6.87 6.38 0.60
C ARG A 68 -5.87 7.08 -0.34
N ASP A 69 -6.11 8.35 -0.67
CA ASP A 69 -5.18 9.20 -1.45
C ASP A 69 -3.82 9.32 -0.75
N TYR A 70 -3.81 9.73 0.52
CA TYR A 70 -2.60 9.82 1.33
C TYR A 70 -1.82 8.51 1.30
N PHE A 71 -2.50 7.38 1.47
CA PHE A 71 -1.86 6.07 1.52
C PHE A 71 -1.17 5.72 0.20
N ILE A 72 -1.90 5.78 -0.91
CA ILE A 72 -1.38 5.43 -2.25
C ILE A 72 -0.26 6.38 -2.67
N ARG A 73 -0.44 7.69 -2.47
CA ARG A 73 0.59 8.69 -2.75
C ARG A 73 1.91 8.37 -2.06
N ASN A 74 1.86 8.02 -0.77
CA ASN A 74 3.06 7.71 0.00
C ASN A 74 3.74 6.39 -0.43
N LEU A 75 3.01 5.43 -1.02
CA LEU A 75 3.62 4.24 -1.63
C LEU A 75 4.51 4.63 -2.82
N HIS A 76 4.01 5.47 -3.72
CA HIS A 76 4.76 5.98 -4.86
C HIS A 76 5.93 6.88 -4.44
N ASP A 77 5.69 7.79 -3.51
CA ASP A 77 6.70 8.72 -2.98
C ASP A 77 7.87 7.97 -2.30
N ALA A 78 7.61 6.83 -1.66
CA ALA A 78 8.67 6.00 -1.07
C ALA A 78 9.63 5.40 -2.12
N LEU A 79 9.13 5.10 -3.32
CA LEU A 79 9.94 4.59 -4.42
C LEU A 79 10.64 5.70 -5.20
N SER A 80 9.99 6.85 -5.40
CA SER A 80 10.52 7.97 -6.17
C SER A 80 11.48 8.86 -5.36
N GLY A 81 11.27 8.94 -4.04
CA GLY A 81 11.95 9.89 -3.16
C GLY A 81 11.38 11.32 -3.25
N HIS A 82 10.35 11.55 -4.05
CA HIS A 82 9.63 12.83 -4.15
C HIS A 82 8.57 12.94 -3.05
N ARG A 83 8.09 14.15 -2.77
CA ARG A 83 6.93 14.38 -1.89
C ARG A 83 5.83 15.04 -2.70
N SER A 84 4.83 14.24 -3.06
CA SER A 84 3.74 14.67 -3.93
C SER A 84 2.63 15.35 -3.15
N SER A 85 1.80 16.12 -3.83
CA SER A 85 0.58 16.73 -3.30
C SER A 85 -0.69 15.97 -3.67
N SER A 86 -0.66 15.17 -4.74
CA SER A 86 -1.75 14.28 -5.17
C SER A 86 -1.21 12.94 -5.67
N VAL A 87 -2.09 11.94 -5.81
CA VAL A 87 -1.74 10.62 -6.39
C VAL A 87 -1.25 10.76 -7.83
N GLU A 88 -1.85 11.63 -8.64
CA GLU A 88 -1.45 11.84 -10.03
C GLU A 88 -0.02 12.34 -10.14
N GLU A 89 0.35 13.31 -9.30
CA GLU A 89 1.74 13.78 -9.21
C GLU A 89 2.68 12.64 -8.81
N ALA A 90 2.29 11.84 -7.81
CA ALA A 90 3.09 10.73 -7.32
C ALA A 90 3.36 9.68 -8.39
N ILE A 91 2.36 9.37 -9.22
CA ILE A 91 2.49 8.45 -10.36
C ILE A 91 3.50 9.01 -11.38
N ILE A 92 3.38 10.28 -11.76
CA ILE A 92 4.29 10.92 -12.74
C ILE A 92 5.75 10.87 -12.28
N PHE A 93 6.02 11.12 -11.00
CA PHE A 93 7.38 11.02 -10.45
C PHE A 93 7.83 9.56 -10.28
N SER A 94 6.91 8.66 -9.94
CA SER A 94 7.18 7.22 -9.83
C SER A 94 7.60 6.61 -11.18
N GLU A 95 7.06 7.07 -12.30
CA GLU A 95 7.44 6.59 -13.65
C GLU A 95 8.90 6.89 -14.01
N LYS A 96 9.43 8.01 -13.51
CA LYS A 96 10.81 8.47 -13.72
C LYS A 96 11.79 7.90 -12.70
N SER A 97 11.30 7.20 -11.67
CA SER A 97 12.14 6.59 -10.65
C SER A 97 12.96 5.42 -11.21
N LYS A 98 14.11 5.17 -10.57
CA LYS A 98 14.91 3.95 -10.81
C LYS A 98 14.17 2.70 -10.38
N CYS A 99 13.41 2.79 -9.28
CA CYS A 99 12.57 1.72 -8.76
C CYS A 99 11.14 1.95 -9.24
N LYS A 100 10.66 1.10 -10.16
CA LYS A 100 9.36 1.28 -10.81
C LYS A 100 8.27 0.49 -10.09
N CYS A 101 7.15 1.16 -9.81
CA CYS A 101 5.91 0.48 -9.46
C CYS A 101 5.34 -0.16 -10.74
N ILE A 102 5.26 -1.48 -10.79
CA ILE A 102 4.74 -2.22 -11.96
C ILE A 102 3.28 -2.64 -11.80
N GLY A 103 2.73 -2.54 -10.59
CA GLY A 103 1.36 -2.90 -10.30
C GLY A 103 1.03 -2.70 -8.83
N ILE A 104 -0.26 -2.51 -8.57
CA ILE A 104 -0.82 -2.46 -7.23
C ILE A 104 -1.97 -3.45 -7.19
N THR A 105 -1.91 -4.38 -6.24
CA THR A 105 -2.99 -5.28 -5.88
C THR A 105 -3.71 -4.73 -4.67
N ILE A 106 -5.03 -4.57 -4.74
CA ILE A 106 -5.86 -4.15 -3.62
C ILE A 106 -6.75 -5.32 -3.21
N GLU A 107 -6.75 -5.66 -1.92
CA GLU A 107 -7.74 -6.57 -1.34
C GLU A 107 -9.00 -5.80 -0.95
N THR A 108 -10.16 -6.33 -1.30
CA THR A 108 -11.45 -5.73 -0.94
C THR A 108 -12.52 -6.77 -0.71
N ARG A 109 -13.63 -6.33 -0.11
CA ARG A 109 -14.87 -7.11 -0.05
C ARG A 109 -15.72 -6.94 -1.32
N PRO A 110 -16.56 -7.93 -1.69
CA PRO A 110 -17.41 -7.87 -2.88
C PRO A 110 -18.34 -6.65 -2.94
N ASP A 111 -18.83 -6.17 -1.80
CA ASP A 111 -19.70 -5.00 -1.67
C ASP A 111 -18.98 -3.66 -1.93
N TYR A 112 -17.64 -3.66 -1.92
CA TYR A 112 -16.80 -2.51 -2.25
C TYR A 112 -16.22 -2.58 -3.68
N CYS A 113 -16.86 -3.31 -4.60
CA CYS A 113 -16.51 -3.39 -6.03
C CYS A 113 -17.46 -2.63 -6.97
N LEU A 114 -18.25 -1.68 -6.46
CA LEU A 114 -19.15 -0.85 -7.26
C LEU A 114 -18.39 0.02 -8.29
N PRO A 115 -19.03 0.48 -9.38
CA PRO A 115 -18.38 1.28 -10.43
C PRO A 115 -17.59 2.49 -9.91
N ARG A 116 -18.09 3.17 -8.87
CA ARG A 116 -17.37 4.28 -8.22
C ARG A 116 -16.04 3.85 -7.61
N HIS A 117 -16.00 2.69 -6.97
CA HIS A 117 -14.79 2.16 -6.33
C HIS A 117 -13.80 1.68 -7.39
N MET A 118 -14.28 1.08 -8.48
CA MET A 118 -13.44 0.70 -9.62
C MET A 118 -12.76 1.92 -10.26
N SER A 119 -13.49 3.04 -10.42
CA SER A 119 -12.91 4.29 -10.89
C SER A 119 -11.81 4.82 -9.96
N ASP A 120 -12.01 4.75 -8.63
CA ASP A 120 -10.97 5.13 -7.66
C ASP A 120 -9.73 4.22 -7.77
N MET A 121 -9.93 2.90 -7.87
CA MET A 121 -8.84 1.93 -8.02
C MET A 121 -8.01 2.20 -9.29
N LEU A 122 -8.66 2.53 -10.40
CA LEU A 122 -7.97 2.92 -11.64
C LEU A 122 -7.13 4.18 -11.45
N LYS A 123 -7.67 5.21 -10.78
CA LYS A 123 -6.91 6.43 -10.45
C LYS A 123 -5.70 6.15 -9.57
N TYR A 124 -5.82 5.19 -8.65
CA TYR A 124 -4.72 4.77 -7.78
C TYR A 124 -3.63 3.96 -8.49
N GLY A 125 -3.82 3.58 -9.76
CA GLY A 125 -2.87 2.71 -10.47
C GLY A 125 -3.01 1.23 -10.09
N CYS A 126 -4.18 0.82 -9.57
CA CYS A 126 -4.49 -0.57 -9.27
C CYS A 126 -4.58 -1.39 -10.56
N THR A 127 -3.86 -2.52 -10.60
CA THR A 127 -3.80 -3.43 -11.75
C THR A 127 -4.40 -4.79 -11.47
N ARG A 128 -4.58 -5.14 -10.19
CA ARG A 128 -5.19 -6.40 -9.76
C ARG A 128 -6.06 -6.18 -8.53
N LEU A 129 -7.21 -6.86 -8.49
CA LEU A 129 -8.15 -6.82 -7.38
C LEU A 129 -8.31 -8.23 -6.81
N GLU A 130 -8.18 -8.37 -5.51
CA GLU A 130 -8.43 -9.63 -4.80
C GLU A 130 -9.69 -9.48 -3.94
N ILE A 131 -10.65 -10.39 -4.15
CA ILE A 131 -11.96 -10.36 -3.50
C ILE A 131 -12.01 -11.50 -2.48
N GLY A 132 -12.23 -11.14 -1.21
CA GLY A 132 -12.46 -12.07 -0.11
C GLY A 132 -13.90 -12.55 0.02
#